data_AF-A0A8T1C5A0-F1
#
_entry.id   AF-A0A8T1C5A0-F1
#
_cell.length_a   1.000
_cell.length_b   1.000
_cell.length_c   1.000
_cell.angle_alpha   90.00
_cell.angle_beta   90.00
_cell.angle_gamma   90.00
#
_symmetry.space_group_name_H-M   'P 1'
#
loop_
_entity.id
_entity.type
_entity.pdbx_description
1 polymer ?
#
loop_
_entity_poly.entity_id
_entity_poly.type
_entity_poly.pdbx_seq_one_letter_code
_entity_poly.pdbx_strand_id
1 'polypeptide(L)' 'MAAKVYAHGRQYRTVAELEEAVLAAWDAIVQEYLLKLMESTPRRCLAVIKQKGGLTKY' A
#
# COMPACT_ATOMS: atom_id res chain seq x y z
N MET A 1 2.60 1.40 0.87
CA MET A 1 2.37 1.36 2.32
C MET A 1 3.55 1.90 3.11
N ALA A 2 4.78 1.44 2.84
CA ALA A 2 6.02 2.04 3.36
C ALA A 2 6.16 3.57 3.09
N ALA A 3 5.59 4.05 1.97
CA ALA A 3 5.65 5.45 1.57
C ALA A 3 4.98 6.45 2.54
N LYS A 4 3.98 6.02 3.33
CA LYS A 4 3.33 6.92 4.32
C LYS A 4 4.18 7.04 5.59
N VAL A 5 4.79 5.93 6.01
CA VAL A 5 5.67 5.85 7.18
C VAL A 5 6.95 6.66 6.97
N TYR A 6 7.49 6.65 5.75
CA TYR A 6 8.66 7.44 5.33
C TYR A 6 8.30 8.66 4.48
N ALA A 7 7.04 9.11 4.53
CA ALA A 7 6.62 10.28 3.77
C ALA A 7 7.54 11.46 4.14
N HIS A 8 8.07 12.14 3.12
CA HIS A 8 8.96 13.29 3.27
C HIS A 8 10.31 13.00 3.97
N GLY A 9 10.81 11.77 3.92
CA GLY A 9 12.14 11.43 4.48
C GLY A 9 12.17 11.41 6.01
N ARG A 10 11.00 11.20 6.65
CA ARG A 10 10.88 11.14 8.11
C ARG A 10 11.68 9.94 8.64
N GLN A 11 12.64 10.21 9.51
CA GLN A 11 13.41 9.21 10.24
C GLN A 11 12.93 9.17 11.68
N TYR A 12 12.76 7.96 12.22
CA TYR A 12 12.38 7.72 13.62
C TYR A 12 13.65 7.43 14.43
N ARG A 13 13.72 7.97 15.63
CA ARG A 13 14.92 7.83 16.49
C ARG A 13 14.92 6.50 17.23
N THR A 14 13.75 5.91 17.43
CA THR A 14 13.57 4.61 18.11
C THR A 14 12.60 3.71 17.36
N VAL A 15 12.65 2.41 17.64
CA VAL A 15 11.70 1.43 17.11
C VAL A 15 10.28 1.73 17.60
N ALA A 16 10.11 2.16 18.85
CA ALA A 16 8.79 2.49 19.41
C ALA A 16 8.11 3.65 18.67
N GLU A 17 8.86 4.70 18.31
CA GLU A 17 8.33 5.80 17.50
C GLU A 17 7.91 5.34 16.10
N LEU A 18 8.67 4.42 15.49
CA LEU A 18 8.32 3.83 14.19
C LEU A 18 7.05 2.99 14.29
N GLU A 19 6.91 2.17 15.34
CA GLU A 19 5.72 1.35 15.58
C GLU A 19 4.47 2.21 15.72
N GLU A 20 4.51 3.27 16.54
CA GLU A 20 3.40 4.21 16.71
C GLU A 20 3.02 4.86 15.38
N ALA A 21 4.01 5.28 14.59
CA ALA A 21 3.76 5.89 13.28
C ALA A 21 3.17 4.90 12.26
N VAL A 22 3.56 3.62 12.30
CA VAL A 22 2.98 2.56 11.46
C VAL A 22 1.51 2.35 11.82
N LEU A 23 1.18 2.27 13.11
CA LEU A 23 -0.19 2.09 13.60
C LEU A 23 -1.05 3.30 13.22
N ALA A 24 -0.57 4.52 13.48
CA ALA A 24 -1.28 5.73 13.09
C ALA A 24 -1.49 5.82 11.56
N ALA A 25 -0.49 5.41 10.77
CA ALA A 25 -0.62 5.38 9.32
C ALA A 25 -1.64 4.35 8.84
N TRP A 26 -1.75 3.21 9.53
CA TRP A 26 -2.75 2.16 9.29
C TRP A 26 -4.16 2.65 9.60
N ASP A 27 -4.38 3.22 10.79
CA ASP A 27 -5.68 3.73 11.23
C ASP A 27 -6.17 4.89 10.34
N ALA A 28 -5.25 5.65 9.75
CA ALA A 28 -5.56 6.72 8.80
C ALA A 28 -5.93 6.22 7.39
N ILE A 29 -5.98 4.91 7.12
CA ILE A 29 -6.45 4.36 5.84
C ILE A 29 -7.97 4.26 5.87
N VAL A 30 -8.63 5.05 5.03
CA VAL A 30 -10.10 5.01 4.92
C VAL A 30 -10.57 3.73 4.23
N GLN A 31 -11.68 3.16 4.71
CA GLN A 31 -12.26 1.93 4.17
C GLN A 31 -12.54 2.00 2.65
N GLU A 32 -12.97 3.16 2.16
CA GLU A 32 -13.23 3.40 0.74
C GLU A 32 -11.99 3.14 -0.14
N TYR A 33 -10.80 3.46 0.36
CA TYR A 33 -9.55 3.21 -0.37
C TYR A 33 -9.30 1.70 -0.52
N LEU A 34 -9.57 0.92 0.53
CA LEU A 34 -9.45 -0.53 0.51
C LEU A 34 -10.45 -1.17 -0.45
N LEU A 35 -11.70 -0.69 -0.45
CA LEU A 35 -12.74 -1.14 -1.38
C LEU A 35 -12.35 -0.89 -2.84
N LYS A 36 -11.89 0.32 -3.17
CA LYS A 36 -11.39 0.64 -4.53
C LYS A 36 -10.24 -0.26 -4.96
N LEU A 37 -9.35 -0.62 -4.02
CA LEU A 37 -8.27 -1.55 -4.31
C LEU A 37 -8.82 -2.93 -4.66
N MET A 38 -9.77 -3.45 -3.87
CA MET A 38 -10.44 -4.73 -4.14
C MET A 38 -11.17 -4.72 -5.49
N GLU A 39 -11.94 -3.67 -5.78
CA GLU A 39 -12.65 -3.51 -7.06
C GLU A 39 -11.70 -3.48 -8.27
N SER A 40 -10.46 -3.04 -8.08
CA SER A 40 -9.45 -3.03 -9.14
C SER A 40 -8.81 -4.39 -9.40
N THR A 41 -8.93 -5.36 -8.48
CA THR A 41 -8.22 -6.65 -8.58
C THR A 41 -8.53 -7.46 -9.83
N PRO A 42 -9.79 -7.55 -10.34
CA PRO A 42 -10.06 -8.33 -11.55
C PRO A 42 -9.32 -7.78 -12.77
N ARG A 43 -9.18 -6.45 -12.86
CA ARG A 43 -8.41 -5.80 -13.93
C ARG A 43 -6.92 -6.11 -13.86
N ARG A 44 -6.34 -6.24 -12.66
CA ARG A 44 -4.94 -6.63 -12.47
C ARG A 44 -4.72 -8.09 -12.88
N CYS A 45 -5.62 -8.99 -12.49
CA CYS A 45 -5.58 -10.39 -12.92
C CYS A 45 -5.68 -10.51 -14.45
N LEU A 46 -6.59 -9.77 -15.08
CA LEU A 46 -6.69 -9.71 -16.54
C LEU A 46 -5.42 -9.20 -17.21
N ALA A 47 -4.71 -8.25 -16.60
CA ALA A 47 -3.42 -7.78 -17.11
C ALA A 47 -2.36 -8.90 -17.08
N VAL A 48 -2.29 -9.68 -16.00
CA VAL A 48 -1.38 -10.84 -15.89
C VAL A 48 -1.70 -11.89 -16.94
N ILE A 49 -2.99 -12.21 -17.14
CA ILE A 49 -3.43 -13.17 -18.16
C ILE A 49 -2.99 -12.72 -19.55
N LYS A 50 -3.23 -11.44 -19.89
CA LYS A 50 -2.80 -10.87 -21.18
C LYS A 50 -1.28 -10.90 -21.37
N GLN A 51 -0.52 -10.77 -20.28
CA GLN A 51 0.94 -10.90 -20.24
C GLN A 51 1.42 -12.37 -20.16
N LYS A 52 0.54 -13.36 -20.27
CA LYS A 52 0.89 -14.79 -20.14
C LYS A 52 1.67 -15.11 -18.86
N GLY A 53 1.30 -14.45 -17.75
CA GLY A 53 1.99 -14.61 -16.46
C GLY A 53 3.18 -13.67 -16.24
N GLY A 54 3.54 -12.84 -17.22
CA GLY A 54 4.61 -11.86 -17.11
C GLY A 54 4.27 -10.66 -16.20
N LEU A 55 5.29 -9.84 -15.91
CA LEU A 55 5.17 -8.64 -15.08
C LEU A 55 4.17 -7.64 -15.67
N THR A 56 3.42 -6.99 -14.79
CA THR A 56 2.49 -5.92 -15.17
C THR A 56 2.93 -4.59 -14.57
N LYS A 57 2.27 -3.49 -14.96
CA LYS A 57 2.54 -2.15 -14.38
C LYS A 57 2.06 -1.98 -12.93
N TYR A 58 1.37 -2.98 -12.37
CA TYR A 58 0.78 -2.94 -11.03
C TYR A 58 1.63 -3.67 -10.00
#